data_AF-A0A960STN5-F1
#
_entry.id   AF-A0A960STN5-F1
#
_cell.length_a   1.000
_cell.length_b   1.000
_cell.length_c   1.000
_cell.angle_alpha   90.00
_cell.angle_beta   90.00
_cell.angle_gamma   90.00
#
_symmetry.space_group_name_H-M   'P 1'
#
loop_
_entity.id
_entity.type
_entity.pdbx_description
1 polymer ?
#
loop_
_entity_poly.entity_id
_entity_poly.type
_entity_poly.pdbx_seq_one_letter_code
_entity_poly.pdbx_strand_id
1 'polypeptide(L)'
;PGIEFSYFDPVAAGYRTLSHPPTRLLVRPAASTQTLAPLAGSSANGGSEAPPPPQALVPIKQRPGALAVIRPPLLVRGWFQGLLVLPLLGLGAAVAWRRWREHLARNPLVARRLAFGRQRRQMVEELRRLAAAGDPEAFFAHTFRMLQEQIGERLDLPAAAITEAVIEEKLRPRGAPQGLQNDLHQLFQTCNQARYAPVAESKDLPGLAQHVEKTLDRTRQLLA
;
A
#
# COMPACT_ATOMS: atom_id res chain seq x y z
N PRO A 1 -42.57 -43.64 -38.43
CA PRO A 1 -41.09 -43.61 -38.26
C PRO A 1 -40.75 -44.29 -36.93
N GLY A 2 -39.55 -44.87 -36.78
CA GLY A 2 -39.09 -45.31 -35.46
C GLY A 2 -38.93 -44.09 -34.55
N ILE A 3 -39.31 -44.22 -33.29
CA ILE A 3 -39.23 -43.12 -32.32
C ILE A 3 -38.19 -43.50 -31.27
N GLU A 4 -37.26 -42.58 -31.01
CA GLU A 4 -36.27 -42.72 -29.94
C GLU A 4 -36.50 -41.61 -28.92
N PHE A 5 -36.48 -41.98 -27.64
CA PHE A 5 -36.66 -41.06 -26.53
C PHE A 5 -35.61 -41.34 -25.46
N SER A 6 -34.78 -40.34 -25.16
CA SER A 6 -33.76 -40.41 -24.11
C SER A 6 -34.22 -39.64 -22.88
N TYR A 7 -34.12 -40.26 -21.71
CA TYR A 7 -34.39 -39.62 -20.42
C TYR A 7 -33.29 -39.94 -19.41
N PHE A 8 -33.14 -39.07 -18.41
CA PHE A 8 -32.20 -39.29 -17.31
C PHE A 8 -32.88 -40.11 -16.21
N ASP A 9 -32.30 -41.26 -15.87
CA ASP A 9 -32.76 -42.10 -14.77
C ASP A 9 -31.99 -41.69 -13.49
N PRO A 10 -32.64 -41.03 -12.52
CA PRO A 10 -31.96 -40.49 -11.34
C PRO A 10 -31.46 -41.58 -10.38
N VAL A 11 -31.99 -42.80 -10.46
CA VAL A 11 -31.52 -43.93 -9.62
C VAL A 11 -30.28 -44.57 -10.21
N ALA A 12 -30.22 -44.70 -11.54
CA ALA A 12 -29.06 -45.23 -12.25
C ALA A 12 -27.99 -44.15 -12.56
N ALA A 13 -28.25 -42.88 -12.21
CA ALA A 13 -27.40 -41.71 -12.44
C ALA A 13 -26.88 -41.59 -13.88
N GLY A 14 -27.73 -41.89 -14.87
CA GLY A 14 -27.34 -41.91 -16.27
C GLY A 14 -28.51 -41.78 -17.24
N TYR A 15 -28.19 -41.43 -18.49
CA TYR A 15 -29.19 -41.34 -19.56
C TYR A 15 -29.50 -42.72 -20.14
N ARG A 16 -30.79 -43.01 -20.31
CA ARG A 16 -31.30 -44.22 -20.96
C ARG A 16 -32.14 -43.84 -22.18
N THR A 17 -31.91 -44.53 -23.29
CA THR A 17 -32.66 -44.33 -24.53
C THR A 17 -33.60 -45.49 -24.76
N LEU A 18 -34.88 -45.19 -24.96
CA LEU A 18 -35.90 -46.15 -25.38
C LEU A 18 -36.13 -45.96 -26.88
N SER A 19 -36.03 -47.04 -27.64
CA SER A 19 -36.31 -47.06 -29.08
C SER A 19 -37.53 -47.91 -29.35
N HIS A 20 -38.50 -47.38 -30.09
CA HIS A 20 -39.69 -48.10 -30.51
C HIS A 20 -39.68 -48.27 -32.04
N PRO A 21 -39.91 -49.49 -32.55
CA PRO A 21 -39.92 -49.74 -33.99
C PRO A 21 -41.06 -48.96 -34.68
N PRO A 22 -40.93 -48.66 -35.99
CA PRO A 22 -41.95 -47.92 -36.73
C PRO A 22 -43.29 -48.67 -36.75
N THR A 23 -44.32 -48.08 -36.14
CA THR A 23 -45.69 -48.59 -36.21
C THR A 23 -46.27 -48.34 -37.60
N ARG A 24 -46.66 -49.39 -38.31
CA ARG A 24 -47.32 -49.29 -39.62
C ARG A 24 -48.78 -48.89 -39.43
N LEU A 25 -49.12 -47.65 -39.76
CA LEU A 25 -50.51 -47.18 -39.79
C LEU A 25 -51.11 -47.47 -41.16
N LEU A 26 -52.16 -48.29 -41.20
CA LEU A 26 -52.90 -48.60 -42.41
C LEU A 26 -54.11 -47.67 -42.49
N VAL A 27 -53.94 -46.55 -43.19
CA VAL A 27 -54.98 -45.52 -43.33
C VAL A 27 -55.93 -45.94 -44.45
N ARG A 28 -57.16 -46.31 -44.09
CA ARG A 28 -58.27 -46.42 -45.05
C ARG A 28 -58.97 -45.05 -45.12
N PRO A 29 -59.25 -44.51 -46.31
CA PRO A 29 -60.03 -43.28 -46.41
C PRO A 29 -61.43 -43.51 -45.84
N ALA A 30 -61.83 -42.69 -44.87
CA ALA A 30 -63.19 -42.68 -44.36
C ALA A 30 -64.09 -41.93 -45.34
N ALA A 31 -65.11 -42.60 -45.88
CA ALA A 31 -66.22 -41.94 -46.55
C ALA A 31 -67.18 -41.38 -45.49
N SER A 32 -66.77 -40.30 -44.82
CA SER A 32 -67.64 -39.31 -44.14
C SER A 32 -66.81 -38.40 -43.25
N THR A 33 -67.01 -37.09 -43.42
CA THR A 33 -66.64 -36.06 -42.45
C THR A 33 -67.42 -36.30 -41.17
N GLN A 34 -66.77 -36.83 -40.14
CA GLN A 34 -67.28 -36.82 -38.78
C GLN A 34 -66.39 -35.92 -37.91
N THR A 35 -66.92 -34.76 -37.58
CA THR A 35 -66.41 -33.84 -36.56
C THR A 35 -66.53 -34.53 -35.20
N LEU A 36 -65.40 -34.85 -34.56
CA LEU A 36 -65.37 -35.37 -33.19
C LEU A 36 -65.45 -34.20 -32.20
N ALA A 37 -66.50 -34.19 -31.38
CA ALA A 37 -66.56 -33.38 -30.16
C ALA A 37 -65.68 -34.03 -29.07
N PRO A 38 -64.94 -33.26 -28.25
CA PRO A 38 -64.15 -33.85 -27.17
C PRO A 38 -65.05 -34.32 -26.02
N LEU A 39 -64.83 -35.57 -25.60
CA LEU A 39 -65.45 -36.18 -24.42
C LEU A 39 -64.94 -35.50 -23.14
N ALA A 40 -65.86 -35.00 -22.31
CA ALA A 40 -65.59 -34.63 -20.92
C ALA A 40 -65.70 -35.88 -20.03
N GLY A 41 -64.66 -36.13 -19.24
CA GLY A 41 -64.58 -37.22 -18.28
C GLY A 41 -65.53 -37.06 -17.10
N SER A 42 -66.04 -38.20 -16.66
CA SER A 42 -67.03 -38.41 -15.59
C SER A 42 -66.53 -38.06 -14.19
N SER A 43 -67.39 -37.46 -13.36
CA SER A 43 -67.64 -37.94 -11.98
C SER A 43 -68.89 -37.28 -11.39
N ALA A 44 -69.79 -38.13 -10.89
CA ALA A 44 -71.00 -37.79 -10.17
C ALA A 44 -70.71 -37.42 -8.70
N ASN A 45 -71.31 -36.34 -8.20
CA ASN A 45 -71.93 -36.32 -6.88
C ASN A 45 -72.89 -35.13 -6.74
N GLY A 46 -74.08 -35.40 -6.21
CA GLY A 46 -75.14 -34.42 -6.01
C GLY A 46 -74.83 -33.45 -4.86
N GLY A 47 -75.10 -32.18 -5.12
CA GLY A 47 -74.96 -31.07 -4.18
C GLY A 47 -74.93 -29.76 -4.97
N SER A 48 -76.06 -29.05 -5.03
CA SER A 48 -76.16 -27.75 -5.67
C SER A 48 -75.31 -26.72 -4.91
N GLU A 49 -74.08 -26.52 -5.37
CA GLU A 49 -73.29 -25.32 -5.12
C GLU A 49 -72.75 -24.87 -6.48
N ALA A 50 -73.14 -23.68 -6.93
CA ALA A 50 -72.69 -23.15 -8.21
C ALA A 50 -71.15 -23.14 -8.25
N PRO A 51 -70.50 -23.67 -9.29
CA PRO A 51 -69.05 -23.62 -9.38
C PRO A 51 -68.63 -22.15 -9.38
N PRO A 52 -67.60 -21.76 -8.59
CA PRO A 52 -67.05 -20.41 -8.69
C PRO A 52 -66.67 -20.17 -10.16
N PRO A 53 -66.95 -18.98 -10.72
CA PRO A 53 -66.68 -18.71 -12.12
C PRO A 53 -65.21 -19.07 -12.39
N PRO A 54 -64.91 -19.83 -13.45
CA PRO A 54 -63.53 -20.15 -13.79
C PRO A 54 -62.78 -18.82 -13.85
N GLN A 55 -61.76 -18.67 -13.01
CA GLN A 55 -60.91 -17.47 -13.01
C GLN A 55 -60.50 -17.24 -14.46
N ALA A 56 -61.13 -16.24 -15.08
CA ALA A 56 -60.97 -15.98 -16.49
C ALA A 56 -59.48 -15.74 -16.71
N LEU A 57 -58.83 -16.68 -17.38
CA LEU A 57 -57.43 -16.57 -17.77
C LEU A 57 -57.29 -15.21 -18.44
N VAL A 58 -56.57 -14.30 -17.77
CA VAL A 58 -56.38 -12.94 -18.29
C VAL A 58 -55.73 -13.09 -19.67
N PRO A 59 -56.32 -12.50 -20.73
CA PRO A 59 -55.82 -12.70 -22.07
C PRO A 59 -54.35 -12.31 -22.14
N ILE A 60 -53.51 -13.24 -22.62
CA ILE A 60 -52.09 -13.00 -22.83
C ILE A 60 -51.98 -11.78 -23.75
N LYS A 61 -51.47 -10.66 -23.22
CA LYS A 61 -51.25 -9.44 -23.98
C LYS A 61 -50.22 -9.74 -25.08
N GLN A 62 -50.69 -9.93 -26.30
CA GLN A 62 -49.85 -10.25 -27.47
C GLN A 62 -48.91 -9.10 -27.88
N ARG A 63 -49.12 -7.89 -27.34
CA ARG A 63 -48.24 -6.74 -27.52
C ARG A 63 -47.78 -6.25 -26.15
N PRO A 64 -46.61 -6.68 -25.66
CA PRO A 64 -45.96 -5.90 -24.61
C PRO A 64 -45.74 -4.50 -25.19
N GLY A 65 -46.02 -3.43 -24.45
CA GLY A 65 -45.82 -2.07 -24.92
C GLY A 65 -44.35 -1.76 -25.21
N ALA A 66 -43.94 -0.50 -25.13
CA ALA A 66 -42.52 -0.16 -25.22
C ALA A 66 -41.73 -0.93 -24.15
N LEU A 67 -40.98 -1.95 -24.59
CA LEU A 67 -40.11 -2.75 -23.74
C LEU A 67 -38.98 -1.84 -23.28
N ALA A 68 -39.02 -1.43 -22.01
CA ALA A 68 -37.91 -0.71 -21.42
C ALA A 68 -36.74 -1.69 -21.27
N VAL A 69 -35.62 -1.39 -21.92
CA VAL A 69 -34.36 -2.09 -21.69
C VAL A 69 -34.02 -1.90 -20.21
N ILE A 70 -33.95 -3.01 -19.47
CA ILE A 70 -33.55 -3.03 -18.06
C ILE A 70 -32.12 -2.49 -18.01
N ARG A 71 -31.97 -1.21 -17.65
CA ARG A 71 -30.66 -0.59 -17.47
C ARG A 71 -29.99 -1.25 -16.27
N PRO A 72 -28.66 -1.48 -16.32
CA PRO A 72 -27.97 -2.08 -15.19
C PRO A 72 -28.15 -1.23 -13.93
N PRO A 73 -28.36 -1.87 -12.76
CA PRO A 73 -28.60 -1.16 -11.51
C PRO A 73 -27.47 -0.18 -11.20
N LEU A 74 -27.80 0.94 -10.55
CA LEU A 74 -26.83 2.01 -10.23
C LEU A 74 -25.62 1.46 -9.46
N LEU A 75 -25.81 0.42 -8.64
CA LEU A 75 -24.76 -0.27 -7.88
C LEU A 75 -23.68 -0.94 -8.74
N VAL A 76 -23.98 -1.28 -10.00
CA VAL A 76 -23.05 -1.93 -10.94
C VAL A 76 -22.26 -0.89 -11.75
N ARG A 77 -22.65 0.38 -11.69
CA ARG A 77 -21.95 1.45 -12.39
C ARG A 77 -20.68 1.84 -11.63
N GLY A 78 -19.53 1.78 -12.31
CA GLY A 78 -18.22 2.04 -11.70
C GLY A 78 -18.08 3.40 -11.00
N TRP A 79 -18.70 4.46 -11.52
CA TRP A 79 -18.67 5.79 -10.87
C TRP A 79 -19.38 5.80 -9.51
N PHE A 80 -20.48 5.04 -9.37
CA PHE A 80 -21.25 4.97 -8.13
C PHE A 80 -20.49 4.16 -7.07
N GLN A 81 -19.79 3.10 -7.50
CA GLN A 81 -18.87 2.36 -6.64
C GLN A 81 -17.70 3.23 -6.20
N GLY A 82 -17.14 4.03 -7.11
CA GLY A 82 -16.11 5.02 -6.77
C GLY A 82 -16.59 6.02 -5.71
N LEU A 83 -17.82 6.53 -5.84
CA LEU A 83 -18.42 7.44 -4.87
C LEU A 83 -18.62 6.78 -3.49
N LEU A 84 -18.94 5.48 -3.44
CA LEU A 84 -19.08 4.71 -2.21
C LEU A 84 -17.73 4.47 -1.50
N VAL A 85 -16.67 4.24 -2.27
CA VAL A 85 -15.32 3.96 -1.74
C VAL A 85 -14.59 5.24 -1.32
N LEU A 86 -14.93 6.38 -1.94
CA LEU A 86 -14.32 7.68 -1.66
C LEU A 86 -14.29 8.09 -0.18
N PRO A 87 -15.39 8.02 0.61
CA PRO A 87 -15.34 8.36 2.03
C PRO A 87 -14.46 7.41 2.84
N LEU A 88 -14.41 6.13 2.48
CA LEU A 88 -13.56 5.14 3.15
C LEU A 88 -12.08 5.42 2.88
N LEU A 89 -11.72 5.74 1.64
CA LEU A 89 -10.36 6.16 1.29
C LEU A 89 -9.98 7.48 1.97
N GLY A 90 -10.89 8.44 2.03
CA GLY A 90 -10.67 9.72 2.73
C GLY A 90 -10.39 9.50 4.22
N LEU A 91 -11.15 8.64 4.89
CA LEU A 91 -10.94 8.30 6.29
C LEU A 91 -9.64 7.52 6.50
N GLY A 92 -9.33 6.56 5.63
CA GLY A 92 -8.07 5.83 5.64
C GLY A 92 -6.86 6.75 5.47
N ALA A 93 -6.92 7.68 4.51
CA ALA A 93 -5.89 8.69 4.30
C ALA A 93 -5.74 9.63 5.51
N ALA A 94 -6.85 10.08 6.11
CA ALA A 94 -6.82 10.92 7.30
C ALA A 94 -6.19 10.20 8.51
N VAL A 95 -6.53 8.93 8.74
CA VAL A 95 -5.93 8.12 9.81
C VAL A 95 -4.45 7.86 9.55
N ALA A 96 -4.08 7.51 8.31
CA ALA A 96 -2.69 7.33 7.92
C ALA A 96 -1.88 8.61 8.11
N TRP A 97 -2.43 9.75 7.72
CA TRP A 97 -1.83 11.07 7.90
C TRP A 97 -1.65 11.42 9.38
N ARG A 98 -2.67 11.17 10.22
CA ARG A 98 -2.57 11.37 11.67
C ARG A 98 -1.50 10.49 12.29
N ARG A 99 -1.49 9.19 11.97
CA ARG A 99 -0.46 8.26 12.44
C ARG A 99 0.93 8.70 11.99
N TRP A 100 1.09 9.11 10.73
CA TRP A 100 2.37 9.57 10.23
C TRP A 100 2.85 10.82 10.97
N ARG A 101 1.97 11.80 11.21
CA ARG A 101 2.28 12.98 12.03
C ARG A 101 2.62 12.62 13.47
N GLU A 102 1.88 11.69 14.08
CA GLU A 102 2.14 11.20 15.43
C GLU A 102 3.46 10.44 15.52
N HIS A 103 3.84 9.66 14.49
CA HIS A 103 5.14 9.01 14.39
C HIS A 103 6.28 10.04 14.27
N LEU A 104 6.10 11.11 13.47
CA LEU A 104 7.06 12.21 13.41
C LEU A 104 7.17 12.97 14.74
N ALA A 105 6.05 13.18 15.43
CA ALA A 105 6.01 13.87 16.73
C ALA A 105 6.59 13.01 17.88
N ARG A 106 6.36 11.69 17.84
CA ARG A 106 6.93 10.73 18.81
C ARG A 106 8.43 10.49 18.60
N ASN A 107 8.94 10.72 17.39
CA ASN A 107 10.35 10.57 17.05
C ASN A 107 10.98 11.93 16.66
N PRO A 108 11.17 12.86 17.62
CA PRO A 108 11.90 14.11 17.38
C PRO A 108 13.33 13.85 16.87
N LEU A 109 13.88 12.66 17.17
CA LEU A 109 15.16 12.17 16.67
C LEU A 109 15.17 12.05 15.13
N VAL A 110 14.10 11.58 14.49
CA VAL A 110 14.05 11.41 13.03
C VAL A 110 13.91 12.76 12.33
N ALA A 111 13.10 13.66 12.89
CA ALA A 111 12.96 15.03 12.39
C ALA A 111 14.29 15.81 12.51
N ARG A 112 14.96 15.69 13.65
CA ARG A 112 16.33 16.18 13.85
C ARG A 112 17.28 15.59 12.81
N ARG A 113 17.38 14.26 12.71
CA ARG A 113 18.26 13.55 11.75
C ARG A 113 18.10 14.01 10.31
N LEU A 114 16.85 14.22 9.85
CA LEU A 114 16.55 14.71 8.51
C LEU A 114 16.94 16.18 8.31
N ALA A 115 16.74 17.03 9.33
CA ALA A 115 17.18 18.43 9.30
C ALA A 115 18.71 18.55 9.30
N PHE A 116 19.40 17.71 10.07
CA PHE A 116 20.86 17.67 10.14
C PHE A 116 21.52 17.34 8.81
N GLY A 117 20.84 16.62 7.91
CA GLY A 117 21.35 16.38 6.55
C GLY A 117 21.60 17.66 5.75
N ARG A 118 20.75 18.70 5.93
CA ARG A 118 20.94 20.00 5.27
C ARG A 118 21.99 20.84 5.98
N GLN A 119 21.94 20.89 7.30
CA GLN A 119 22.91 21.62 8.13
C GLN A 119 24.34 21.11 7.90
N ARG A 120 24.54 19.79 7.79
CA ARG A 120 25.87 19.22 7.49
C ARG A 120 26.42 19.70 6.14
N ARG A 121 25.58 19.78 5.10
CA ARG A 121 26.03 20.26 3.79
C ARG A 121 26.54 21.69 3.89
N GLN A 122 25.80 22.55 4.57
CA GLN A 122 26.21 23.93 4.84
C GLN A 122 27.52 23.98 5.65
N MET A 123 27.64 23.15 6.69
CA MET A 123 28.88 23.11 7.49
C MET A 123 30.10 22.65 6.70
N VAL A 124 29.96 21.65 5.82
CA VAL A 124 31.06 21.19 4.95
C VAL A 124 31.43 22.25 3.91
N GLU A 125 30.44 22.93 3.33
CA GLU A 125 30.68 24.04 2.40
C GLU A 125 31.42 25.20 3.08
N GLU A 126 31.01 25.58 4.29
CA GLU A 126 31.70 26.58 5.10
C GLU A 126 33.13 26.14 5.46
N LEU A 127 33.33 24.88 5.85
CA LEU A 127 34.66 24.32 6.15
C LEU A 127 35.61 24.44 4.96
N ARG A 128 35.15 24.07 3.76
CA ARG A 128 35.93 24.18 2.52
C ARG A 128 36.22 25.64 2.17
N ARG A 129 35.25 26.53 2.38
CA ARG A 129 35.43 27.97 2.16
C ARG A 129 36.49 28.55 3.09
N LEU A 130 36.46 28.20 4.38
CA LEU A 130 37.44 28.66 5.37
C LEU A 130 38.84 28.09 5.10
N ALA A 131 38.93 26.82 4.68
CA ALA A 131 40.20 26.22 4.25
C ALA A 131 40.80 26.93 3.02
N ALA A 132 39.96 27.31 2.05
CA ALA A 132 40.39 28.05 0.87
C ALA A 132 40.75 29.52 1.17
N ALA A 133 40.09 30.13 2.16
CA ALA A 133 40.38 31.49 2.61
C ALA A 133 41.71 31.62 3.37
N GLY A 134 42.28 30.51 3.85
CA GLY A 134 43.55 30.51 4.56
C GLY A 134 43.48 31.07 5.98
N ASP A 135 42.30 31.06 6.61
CA ASP A 135 42.10 31.53 7.98
C ASP A 135 42.10 30.32 8.95
N PRO A 136 43.25 30.01 9.60
CA PRO A 136 43.35 28.85 10.47
C PRO A 136 42.47 28.98 11.71
N GLU A 137 42.31 30.19 12.28
CA GLU A 137 41.54 30.39 13.50
C GLU A 137 40.06 30.10 13.27
N ALA A 138 39.47 30.71 12.24
CA ALA A 138 38.09 30.47 11.86
C ALA A 138 37.87 29.01 11.42
N PHE A 139 38.83 28.43 10.71
CA PHE A 139 38.77 27.03 10.26
C PHE A 139 38.72 26.05 11.44
N PHE A 140 39.64 26.18 12.42
CA PHE A 140 39.67 25.27 13.57
C PHE A 140 38.47 25.48 14.50
N ALA A 141 38.00 26.73 14.68
CA ALA A 141 36.78 27.02 15.44
C ALA A 141 35.55 26.35 14.81
N HIS A 142 35.40 26.45 13.49
CA HIS A 142 34.29 25.81 12.77
C HIS A 142 34.41 24.29 12.75
N THR A 143 35.62 23.74 12.59
CA THR A 143 35.90 22.30 12.68
C THR A 143 35.48 21.74 14.03
N PHE A 144 35.85 22.42 15.12
CA PHE A 144 35.49 22.00 16.47
C PHE A 144 33.97 22.00 16.69
N ARG A 145 33.28 23.06 16.26
CA ARG A 145 31.81 23.13 16.30
C ARG A 145 31.16 22.00 15.50
N MET A 146 31.67 21.72 14.30
CA MET A 146 31.18 20.64 13.44
C MET A 146 31.33 19.26 14.10
N LEU A 147 32.49 18.96 14.72
CA LEU A 147 32.68 17.71 15.46
C LEU A 147 31.67 17.60 16.62
N GLN A 148 31.50 18.65 17.41
CA GLN A 148 30.58 18.65 18.54
C GLN A 148 29.12 18.47 18.13
N GLU A 149 28.68 19.16 17.08
CA GLU A 149 27.31 19.05 16.56
C GLU A 149 27.02 17.65 16.02
N GLN A 150 27.94 17.08 15.23
CA GLN A 150 27.74 15.76 14.64
C GLN A 150 27.78 14.63 15.67
N ILE A 151 28.71 14.69 16.62
CA ILE A 151 28.80 13.70 17.70
C ILE A 151 27.60 13.88 18.65
N GLY A 152 27.26 15.11 19.02
CA GLY A 152 26.10 15.41 19.87
C GLY A 152 24.79 14.91 19.28
N GLU A 153 24.60 15.09 17.97
CA GLU A 153 23.43 14.58 17.25
C GLU A 153 23.34 13.05 17.24
N ARG A 154 24.47 12.35 17.08
CA ARG A 154 24.51 10.88 17.08
C ARG A 154 24.36 10.29 18.49
N LEU A 155 24.93 10.93 19.49
CA LEU A 155 24.89 10.46 20.88
C LEU A 155 23.66 10.97 21.66
N ASP A 156 22.83 11.84 21.06
CA ASP A 156 21.70 12.56 21.67
C ASP A 156 22.12 13.38 22.91
N LEU A 157 23.29 13.99 22.84
CA LEU A 157 23.89 14.83 23.86
C LEU A 157 24.01 16.27 23.34
N PRO A 158 23.89 17.29 24.21
CA PRO A 158 24.16 18.66 23.80
C PRO A 158 25.62 18.77 23.32
N ALA A 159 25.84 19.49 22.21
CA ALA A 159 27.17 19.68 21.61
C ALA A 159 28.23 20.16 22.62
N ALA A 160 27.83 21.00 23.58
CA ALA A 160 28.70 21.51 24.64
C ALA A 160 29.19 20.44 25.64
N ALA A 161 28.49 19.31 25.77
CA ALA A 161 28.90 18.20 26.63
C ALA A 161 29.89 17.25 25.92
N ILE A 162 30.15 17.43 24.62
CA ILE A 162 31.10 16.59 23.88
C ILE A 162 32.52 17.06 24.17
N THR A 163 33.19 16.29 25.02
CA THR A 163 34.62 16.39 25.30
C THR A 163 35.32 15.10 24.88
N GLU A 164 36.65 15.14 24.82
CA GLU A 164 37.50 14.00 24.49
C GLU A 164 37.21 12.76 25.38
N ALA A 165 36.93 12.99 26.67
CA ALA A 165 36.54 11.92 27.61
C ALA A 165 35.18 11.29 27.28
N VAL A 166 34.21 12.08 26.82
CA VAL A 166 32.86 11.60 26.46
C VAL A 166 32.90 10.72 25.21
N ILE A 167 33.85 10.96 24.31
CA ILE A 167 34.05 10.13 23.11
C ILE A 167 34.45 8.72 23.53
N GLU A 168 35.43 8.57 24.41
CA GLU A 168 35.89 7.26 24.87
C GLU A 168 34.81 6.52 25.66
N GLU A 169 34.10 7.22 26.56
CA GLU A 169 33.06 6.63 27.40
C GLU A 169 31.82 6.20 26.58
N LYS A 170 31.42 6.97 25.55
CA LYS A 170 30.16 6.75 24.82
C LYS A 170 30.31 6.08 23.45
N LEU A 171 31.46 6.17 22.78
CA LEU A 171 31.67 5.48 21.49
C LEU A 171 32.15 4.03 21.67
N ARG A 172 32.92 3.74 22.72
CA ARG A 172 33.41 2.37 23.01
C ARG A 172 32.28 1.35 23.20
N PRO A 173 31.21 1.60 23.98
CA PRO A 173 30.08 0.67 24.10
C PRO A 173 29.24 0.54 22.81
N ARG A 174 29.40 1.46 21.85
CA ARG A 174 28.70 1.43 20.55
C ARG A 174 29.48 0.72 19.44
N GLY A 175 30.60 0.08 19.76
CA GLY A 175 31.38 -0.73 18.81
C GLY A 175 32.26 0.08 17.86
N ALA A 176 32.61 1.34 18.21
CA ALA A 176 33.50 2.14 17.38
C ALA A 176 34.92 1.52 17.31
N PRO A 177 35.52 1.36 16.12
CA PRO A 177 36.88 0.86 15.96
C PRO A 177 37.89 1.75 16.68
N GLN A 178 38.92 1.14 17.29
CA GLN A 178 39.96 1.89 18.02
C GLN A 178 40.67 2.93 17.12
N GLY A 179 40.87 2.62 15.83
CA GLY A 179 41.45 3.57 14.87
C GLY A 179 40.60 4.85 14.71
N LEU A 180 39.28 4.72 14.68
CA LEU A 180 38.39 5.89 14.57
C LEU A 180 38.40 6.74 15.84
N GLN A 181 38.48 6.10 17.00
CA GLN A 181 38.59 6.81 18.28
C GLN A 181 39.88 7.63 18.34
N ASN A 182 41.00 7.03 17.92
CA ASN A 182 42.28 7.73 17.84
C ASN A 182 42.25 8.90 16.84
N ASP A 183 41.64 8.71 15.66
CA ASP A 183 41.50 9.78 14.66
C ASP A 183 40.70 10.96 15.23
N LEU A 184 39.58 10.69 15.91
CA LEU A 184 38.78 11.73 16.57
C LEU A 184 39.55 12.42 17.69
N HIS A 185 40.27 11.67 18.52
CA HIS A 185 41.11 12.20 19.60
C HIS A 185 42.18 13.15 19.04
N GLN A 186 42.90 12.73 18.00
CA GLN A 186 43.93 13.54 17.34
C GLN A 186 43.34 14.82 16.73
N LEU A 187 42.14 14.76 16.13
CA LEU A 187 41.44 15.94 15.62
C LEU A 187 41.06 16.92 16.74
N PHE A 188 40.53 16.42 17.86
CA PHE A 188 40.22 17.24 19.04
C PHE A 188 41.47 17.91 19.61
N GLN A 189 42.56 17.16 19.76
CA GLN A 189 43.84 17.71 20.20
C GLN A 189 44.36 18.78 19.24
N THR A 190 44.27 18.56 17.93
CA THR A 190 44.71 19.54 16.92
C THR A 190 43.89 20.83 17.01
N CYS A 191 42.56 20.72 17.19
CA CYS A 191 41.70 21.90 17.38
C CYS A 191 41.99 22.63 18.69
N ASN A 192 42.21 21.90 19.78
CA ASN A 192 42.56 22.47 21.08
C ASN A 192 43.93 23.18 21.05
N GLN A 193 44.93 22.56 20.41
CA GLN A 193 46.23 23.19 20.21
C GLN A 193 46.10 24.49 19.42
N ALA A 194 45.35 24.50 18.32
CA ALA A 194 45.11 25.71 17.54
C ALA A 194 44.41 26.82 18.36
N ARG A 195 43.53 26.45 19.29
CA ARG A 195 42.79 27.41 20.13
C ARG A 195 43.61 27.99 21.28
N TYR A 196 44.49 27.20 21.90
CA TYR A 196 45.22 27.57 23.11
C TYR A 196 46.71 27.89 22.89
N ALA A 197 47.26 27.45 21.77
CA ALA A 197 48.64 27.68 21.37
C ALA A 197 48.67 28.05 19.87
N PRO A 198 48.34 29.31 19.52
CA PRO A 198 48.24 29.78 18.12
C PRO A 198 49.58 29.83 17.36
N VAL A 199 50.60 29.11 17.81
CA VAL A 199 51.96 29.08 17.23
C VAL A 199 52.05 28.10 16.03
N ALA A 200 50.93 27.57 15.54
CA ALA A 200 50.98 26.56 14.48
C ALA A 200 51.19 27.20 13.09
N GLU A 201 52.37 26.90 12.55
CA GLU A 201 52.81 27.03 11.15
C GLU A 201 51.73 26.66 10.11
N SER A 202 51.92 27.16 8.90
CA SER A 202 51.15 26.90 7.68
C SER A 202 50.93 25.41 7.40
N LYS A 203 49.99 24.80 8.12
CA LYS A 203 49.48 23.46 7.83
C LYS A 203 48.61 23.54 6.58
N ASP A 204 48.64 22.48 5.77
CA ASP A 204 47.75 22.28 4.62
C ASP A 204 46.30 22.18 5.11
N LEU A 205 45.62 23.34 5.25
CA LEU A 205 44.22 23.45 5.65
C LEU A 205 43.28 22.68 4.71
N PRO A 206 43.48 22.71 3.37
CA PRO A 206 42.73 21.84 2.45
C PRO A 206 42.87 20.35 2.76
N GLY A 207 44.10 19.87 2.98
CA GLY A 207 44.36 18.47 3.34
C GLY A 207 43.70 18.08 4.67
N LEU A 208 43.75 18.97 5.65
CA LEU A 208 43.12 18.75 6.95
C LEU A 208 41.59 18.74 6.87
N ALA A 209 40.99 19.62 6.04
CA ALA A 209 39.55 19.63 5.77
C ALA A 209 39.06 18.30 5.19
N GLN A 210 39.81 17.71 4.24
CA GLN A 210 39.48 16.40 3.68
C GLN A 210 39.59 15.28 4.71
N HIS A 211 40.60 15.34 5.60
CA HIS A 211 40.74 14.36 6.67
C HIS A 211 39.56 14.42 7.65
N VAL A 212 39.17 15.63 8.08
CA VAL A 212 37.98 15.86 8.92
C VAL A 212 36.73 15.27 8.26
N GLU A 213 36.47 15.59 6.99
CA GLU A 213 35.28 15.10 6.27
C GLU A 213 35.23 13.56 6.23
N LYS A 214 36.36 12.89 5.92
CA LYS A 214 36.46 11.42 5.88
C LYS A 214 36.20 10.78 7.25
N THR A 215 36.80 11.32 8.31
CA THR A 215 36.63 10.80 9.68
C THR A 215 35.20 10.96 10.16
N LEU A 216 34.57 12.09 9.85
CA LEU A 216 33.16 12.35 10.17
C LEU A 216 32.21 11.45 9.39
N ASP A 217 32.46 11.18 8.11
CA ASP A 217 31.64 10.27 7.32
C ASP A 217 31.75 8.82 7.82
N ARG A 218 32.94 8.35 8.21
CA ARG A 218 33.13 7.04 8.85
C ARG A 218 32.37 6.93 10.17
N THR A 219 32.47 7.97 11.00
CA THR A 219 31.75 8.03 12.29
C THR A 219 30.24 7.94 12.07
N ARG A 220 29.74 8.58 11.01
CA ARG A 220 28.32 8.51 10.65
C ARG A 220 27.88 7.12 10.21
N GLN A 221 28.66 6.44 9.37
CA GLN A 221 28.32 5.11 8.84
C GLN A 221 28.25 4.06 9.95
N LEU A 222 29.10 4.16 10.97
CA LEU A 222 29.12 3.22 12.09
C LEU A 222 27.99 3.47 13.11
N LEU A 223 27.49 4.69 13.18
CA LEU A 223 26.41 5.12 14.10
C LEU A 223 25.05 5.29 13.38
N ALA A 224 24.90 4.67 12.20
CA ALA A 224 23.67 4.65 11.41
C ALA A 224 22.78 3.46 11.80
#